data_AF-A0A2C6A982-F1
#
_entry.id   AF-A0A2C6A982-F1
#
_cell.length_a   1.000
_cell.length_b   1.000
_cell.length_c   1.000
_cell.angle_alpha   90.00
_cell.angle_beta   90.00
_cell.angle_gamma   90.00
#
_symmetry.space_group_name_H-M   'P 1'
#
loop_
_entity.id
_entity.type
_entity.pdbx_description
1 polymer ?
#
loop_
_entity_poly.entity_id
_entity_poly.type
_entity_poly.pdbx_seq_one_letter_code
_entity_poly.pdbx_strand_id
1 'polypeptide(L)'
;MGHAGYDRPPCADAHALAVRCLPMLQRLLDARRLRPHPVRLLDGGLDGVVDGLAALAGAGVSGTKLVAAVGGCPDVPEAAPR
;
A
#
# COMPACT_ATOMS: atom_id res chain seq x y z
N MET A 1 -13.11 10.51 -15.39
CA MET A 1 -12.38 9.44 -14.67
C MET A 1 -11.47 8.77 -15.68
N GLY A 2 -10.18 8.56 -15.35
CA GLY A 2 -9.17 8.03 -16.27
C GLY A 2 -8.04 9.03 -16.53
N HIS A 3 -7.03 9.06 -15.66
CA HIS A 3 -5.78 9.76 -15.95
C HIS A 3 -4.95 8.84 -16.86
N ALA A 4 -4.39 9.36 -17.95
CA ALA A 4 -3.81 8.60 -19.07
C ALA A 4 -2.77 7.51 -18.70
N GLY A 5 -2.27 7.46 -17.45
CA GLY A 5 -1.36 6.42 -16.95
C GLY A 5 -2.01 5.22 -16.23
N TYR A 6 -3.29 5.31 -15.85
CA TYR A 6 -4.01 4.27 -15.10
C TYR A 6 -4.95 3.40 -15.95
N ASP A 7 -5.32 3.85 -17.15
CA ASP A 7 -6.16 3.09 -18.10
C ASP A 7 -5.31 2.13 -18.95
N ARG A 8 -4.46 1.32 -18.31
CA ARG A 8 -3.71 0.27 -19.01
C ARG A 8 -4.56 -0.98 -19.18
N PRO A 9 -4.61 -1.58 -20.38
CA PRO A 9 -5.33 -2.83 -20.56
C PRO A 9 -4.70 -3.94 -19.70
N PRO A 10 -5.50 -4.91 -19.25
CA PRO A 10 -4.98 -6.08 -18.56
C PRO A 10 -3.88 -6.77 -19.38
N CYS A 11 -2.79 -7.17 -18.74
CA CYS A 11 -1.68 -7.87 -19.37
C CYS A 11 -1.51 -9.25 -18.73
N ALA A 12 -1.78 -10.32 -19.49
CA ALA A 12 -1.73 -11.70 -19.01
C ALA A 12 -0.33 -12.10 -18.53
N ASP A 13 0.72 -11.67 -19.24
CA ASP A 13 2.10 -11.99 -18.88
C ASP A 13 2.53 -11.32 -17.57
N ALA A 14 2.14 -10.05 -17.37
CA ALA A 14 2.38 -9.34 -16.11
C ALA A 14 1.67 -10.03 -14.94
N HIS A 15 0.45 -10.50 -15.15
CA HIS A 15 -0.28 -11.28 -14.15
C HIS A 15 0.42 -12.61 -13.83
N ALA A 16 0.80 -13.38 -14.84
CA ALA A 16 1.51 -14.66 -14.65
C ALA A 16 2.84 -14.47 -13.91
N LEU A 17 3.58 -13.40 -14.23
CA LEU A 17 4.79 -13.01 -13.52
C LEU A 17 4.48 -12.68 -12.04
N ALA A 18 3.46 -11.88 -11.78
CA ALA A 18 3.08 -11.49 -10.43
C ALA A 18 2.70 -12.71 -9.58
N VAL A 19 1.86 -13.61 -10.10
CA VAL A 19 1.45 -14.86 -9.42
C VAL A 19 2.67 -15.71 -9.04
N ARG A 20 3.65 -15.84 -9.95
CA ARG A 20 4.87 -16.61 -9.67
C ARG A 20 5.78 -15.94 -8.63
N CYS A 21 5.89 -14.61 -8.65
CA CYS A 21 6.84 -13.88 -7.80
C CYS A 21 6.29 -13.57 -6.40
N LEU A 22 4.97 -13.46 -6.23
CA LEU A 22 4.36 -13.04 -4.97
C LEU A 22 4.77 -13.90 -3.75
N PRO A 23 4.81 -15.24 -3.83
CA PRO A 23 5.22 -16.08 -2.69
C PRO A 23 6.68 -15.84 -2.27
N MET A 24 7.57 -15.58 -3.22
CA MET A 24 8.97 -15.23 -2.93
C MET A 24 9.06 -13.88 -2.21
N LEU A 25 8.31 -12.87 -2.67
CA LEU A 25 8.27 -11.55 -2.04
C LEU A 25 7.72 -11.64 -0.62
N GLN A 26 6.68 -12.43 -0.39
CA GLN A 26 6.15 -12.67 0.96
C GLN A 26 7.21 -13.26 1.89
N ARG A 27 7.93 -14.30 1.45
CA ARG A 27 9.03 -14.89 2.25
C ARG A 27 10.12 -13.88 2.60
N LEU A 28 10.41 -12.92 1.72
CA LEU A 28 11.38 -11.86 1.99
C LEU A 28 10.88 -10.84 3.02
N LEU A 29 9.58 -10.51 2.98
CA LEU A 29 8.93 -9.66 3.98
C LEU A 29 8.92 -10.35 5.35
N ASP A 30 8.51 -11.62 5.40
CA ASP A 30 8.46 -12.45 6.61
C ASP A 30 9.84 -12.57 7.26
N ALA A 31 10.87 -12.83 6.43
CA ALA A 31 12.26 -12.91 6.87
C ALA A 31 12.90 -11.54 7.14
N ARG A 32 12.14 -10.43 7.05
CA ARG A 32 12.61 -9.05 7.26
C ARG A 32 13.78 -8.63 6.36
N ARG A 33 14.00 -9.35 5.25
CA ARG A 33 15.00 -9.06 4.21
C ARG A 33 14.51 -8.01 3.22
N LEU A 34 13.20 -7.83 3.14
CA LEU A 34 12.54 -6.72 2.46
C LEU A 34 11.76 -5.91 3.50
N ARG A 35 11.95 -4.59 3.51
CA ARG A 35 11.23 -3.70 4.43
C ARG A 35 10.19 -2.89 3.64
N PRO A 36 8.92 -2.84 4.07
CA PRO A 36 7.94 -1.96 3.46
C PRO A 36 8.30 -0.49 3.75
N HIS A 37 7.74 0.42 2.96
CA HIS A 37 7.80 1.84 3.29
C HIS A 37 7.15 2.13 4.66
N PRO A 38 7.60 3.15 5.39
CA PRO A 38 6.93 3.62 6.59
C PRO A 38 5.44 3.86 6.33
N VAL A 39 4.58 3.32 7.18
CA VAL A 39 3.13 3.37 7.03
C VAL A 39 2.57 4.55 7.83
N ARG A 40 1.65 5.30 7.22
CA ARG A 40 0.74 6.22 7.91
C ARG A 40 -0.68 5.70 7.75
N LEU A 41 -1.29 5.31 8.86
CA LEU A 41 -2.68 4.87 8.87
C LEU A 41 -3.61 6.06 8.68
N LEU A 42 -4.67 5.86 7.91
CA LEU A 42 -5.77 6.81 7.72
C LEU A 42 -6.93 6.42 8.63
N ASP A 43 -7.58 7.42 9.20
CA ASP A 43 -8.79 7.26 10.01
C ASP A 43 -10.02 7.06 9.12
N GLY A 44 -11.11 6.53 9.69
CA GLY A 44 -12.40 6.41 8.98
C GLY A 44 -12.50 5.26 7.97
N GLY A 45 -11.52 4.36 7.93
CA GLY A 45 -11.56 3.18 7.07
C GLY A 45 -11.64 3.54 5.59
N LEU A 46 -12.68 3.07 4.89
CA LEU A 46 -12.85 3.39 3.47
C LEU A 46 -13.07 4.89 3.21
N ASP A 47 -13.72 5.61 4.13
CA ASP A 47 -13.95 7.05 3.98
C ASP A 47 -12.63 7.82 3.96
N GLY A 48 -11.64 7.36 4.75
CA GLY A 48 -10.30 7.94 4.80
C GLY A 48 -9.55 7.89 3.46
N VAL A 49 -9.93 6.99 2.53
CA VAL A 49 -9.31 6.92 1.20
C VAL A 49 -9.47 8.22 0.43
N VAL A 50 -10.62 8.88 0.54
CA VAL A 50 -10.90 10.14 -0.17
C VAL A 50 -9.96 11.24 0.31
N ASP A 51 -9.83 11.38 1.63
CA ASP A 51 -8.92 12.36 2.25
C ASP A 51 -7.45 12.04 1.93
N GLY A 52 -7.10 10.75 1.94
CA GLY A 52 -5.76 10.29 1.57
C GLY A 52 -5.39 10.63 0.12
N LEU A 53 -6.33 10.48 -0.82
CA LEU A 53 -6.13 10.86 -2.22
C LEU A 53 -5.98 12.38 -2.38
N ALA A 54 -6.76 13.18 -1.64
CA ALA A 54 -6.61 14.63 -1.64
C ALA A 54 -5.22 15.05 -1.12
N ALA A 55 -4.73 14.43 -0.04
CA ALA A 55 -3.40 14.68 0.50
C ALA A 55 -2.26 14.33 -0.48
N LEU A 56 -2.41 13.23 -1.23
CA LEU A 56 -1.45 12.84 -2.27
C LEU A 56 -1.45 13.81 -3.45
N ALA A 57 -2.63 14.24 -3.92
CA ALA A 57 -2.75 15.19 -5.03
C ALA A 57 -2.11 16.54 -4.71
N GLY A 58 -2.19 16.98 -3.45
CA GLY A 58 -1.53 18.19 -2.96
C GLY A 58 -0.03 18.05 -2.68
N ALA A 59 0.61 16.92 -3.00
CA ALA A 59 2.00 16.61 -2.65
C ALA A 59 2.31 16.69 -1.14
N GLY A 60 1.29 16.55 -0.28
CA GLY A 60 1.40 16.66 1.17
C GLY A 60 1.98 15.42 1.88
N VAL A 61 2.44 14.43 1.11
CA VAL A 61 2.93 13.14 1.61
C VAL A 61 4.28 12.85 0.97
N SER A 62 5.31 12.63 1.79
CA SER A 62 6.63 12.22 1.36
C SER A 62 7.17 11.10 2.24
N GLY A 63 7.90 10.16 1.64
CA GLY A 63 8.59 9.07 2.34
C GLY A 63 7.69 8.04 3.04
N THR A 64 6.37 8.19 3.00
CA THR A 64 5.40 7.34 3.72
C THR A 64 4.32 6.83 2.78
N LYS A 65 3.77 5.65 3.11
CA LYS A 65 2.63 5.06 2.41
C LYS A 65 1.36 5.24 3.26
N LEU A 66 0.36 5.91 2.69
CA LEU A 66 -0.96 6.01 3.30
C LEU A 66 -1.69 4.66 3.22
N VAL A 67 -2.29 4.22 4.33
CA VAL A 67 -3.02 2.95 4.41
C VAL A 67 -4.34 3.16 5.11
N ALA A 68 -5.45 2.87 4.42
CA ALA A 68 -6.78 2.79 5.01
C ALA A 68 -7.07 1.35 5.43
N ALA A 69 -7.26 1.09 6.73
CA ALA A 69 -7.62 -0.22 7.23
C ALA A 69 -9.14 -0.39 7.21
N VAL A 70 -9.64 -1.46 6.57
CA VAL A 70 -11.06 -1.77 6.48
C VAL A 70 -11.37 -2.96 7.38
N GLY A 71 -12.21 -2.74 8.40
CA GLY A 71 -12.53 -3.73 9.43
C GLY A 71 -11.92 -3.33 10.77
N GLY A 72 -12.77 -3.01 11.73
CA GLY A 72 -12.34 -2.66 13.09
C GLY A 72 -11.73 -3.86 13.79
N CYS A 73 -10.40 -3.91 13.86
CA CYS A 73 -9.65 -4.55 14.94
C CYS A 73 -8.27 -3.86 15.03
N PRO A 74 -7.83 -3.42 16.22
CA PRO A 74 -6.41 -3.16 16.44
C PRO A 74 -5.72 -4.54 16.32
N ASP A 75 -4.58 -4.70 15.67
CA ASP A 75 -3.28 -4.33 16.20
C ASP A 75 -2.28 -4.20 15.04
N VAL A 76 -1.68 -3.03 14.85
CA VAL A 76 -0.36 -2.97 14.24
C VAL A 76 0.62 -2.80 15.40
N PRO A 77 1.48 -3.78 15.71
CA PRO A 77 2.45 -3.62 16.77
C PRO A 77 3.29 -2.40 16.48
N GLU A 78 3.37 -1.51 17.47
CA GLU A 78 4.19 -0.31 17.48
C GLU A 78 5.60 -0.66 17.00
N ALA A 79 6.05 0.02 15.95
CA ALA A 79 7.38 -0.20 15.41
C ALA A 79 8.41 0.02 16.52
N ALA A 80 9.22 -1.01 16.79
CA ALA A 80 10.24 -1.00 17.84
C ALA A 80 11.10 0.28 17.78
N PRO A 81 11.41 0.89 18.95
CA PRO A 81 12.20 2.11 19.01
C PRO A 81 13.61 1.88 18.45
N ARG A 82 14.17 2.96 17.91
CA ARG A 82 15.46 3.03 17.22
C ARG A 82 16.64 2.70 18.11
#